data_AF-R1FAS8-F1
#
_entry.id   AF-R1FAS8-F1
#
_cell.length_a   1.000
_cell.length_b   1.000
_cell.length_c   1.000
_cell.angle_alpha   90.00
_cell.angle_beta   90.00
_cell.angle_gamma   90.00
#
_symmetry.space_group_name_H-M   'P 1'
#
loop_
_entity.id
_entity.type
_entity.pdbx_description
1 polymer ?
#
loop_
_entity_poly.entity_id
_entity_poly.type
_entity_poly.pdbx_seq_one_letter_code
_entity_poly.pdbx_strand_id
1 'polypeptide(L)'
;RVGDWLCPACSNHNFKDKIVCNKCSSPRPASIPLIGIAGAGGAGGGVGGGGGGVAEVRPGDWLCRHCANHNFADKTHCNRC
;
A
#
# COMPACT_ATOMS: atom_id res chain seq x y z
N ARG A 1 -15.54 8.05 15.43
CA ARG A 1 -14.39 8.97 15.63
C ARG A 1 -13.77 9.21 14.26
N VAL A 2 -13.47 10.46 13.91
CA VAL A 2 -12.93 10.81 12.57
C VAL A 2 -11.57 10.12 12.38
N GLY A 3 -11.41 9.41 11.27
CA GLY A 3 -10.17 8.72 10.91
C GLY A 3 -10.06 7.26 11.35
N ASP A 4 -10.97 6.76 12.19
CA ASP A 4 -11.12 5.32 12.43
C ASP A 4 -11.61 4.63 11.14
N TRP A 5 -11.32 3.35 10.97
CA TRP A 5 -11.59 2.63 9.72
C TRP A 5 -12.17 1.24 9.98
N LEU A 6 -13.04 0.79 9.07
CA LEU A 6 -13.58 -0.56 9.06
C LEU A 6 -12.73 -1.47 8.18
N CYS A 7 -12.38 -2.64 8.70
CA CYS A 7 -11.61 -3.62 7.93
C CYS A 7 -12.47 -4.19 6.79
N PRO A 8 -12.05 -4.08 5.52
CA PRO A 8 -12.82 -4.61 4.39
C PRO A 8 -12.85 -6.14 4.35
N ALA A 9 -11.90 -6.81 5.02
CA ALA A 9 -11.81 -8.27 5.03
C ALA A 9 -12.69 -8.94 6.11
N CYS A 10 -12.94 -8.25 7.24
CA CYS A 10 -13.61 -8.88 8.39
C CYS A 10 -14.59 -7.96 9.13
N SER A 11 -14.85 -6.77 8.61
CA SER A 11 -15.75 -5.74 9.15
C SER A 11 -15.42 -5.25 10.56
N ASN A 12 -14.24 -5.57 11.08
CA ASN A 12 -13.80 -5.12 12.39
C ASN A 12 -13.46 -3.63 12.40
N HIS A 13 -13.87 -2.93 13.45
CA HIS A 13 -13.56 -1.52 13.66
C HIS A 13 -12.13 -1.34 14.21
N ASN A 14 -11.34 -0.54 13.52
CA ASN A 14 -9.96 -0.23 13.88
C ASN A 14 -9.79 1.27 14.15
N PHE A 15 -8.97 1.59 15.14
CA PHE A 15 -8.61 2.98 15.44
C PHE A 15 -7.70 3.57 14.37
N LYS A 16 -7.73 4.90 14.21
CA LYS A 16 -6.97 5.63 13.18
C LYS A 16 -5.44 5.41 13.18
N ASP A 17 -4.86 5.00 14.29
CA ASP A 17 -3.41 4.71 14.43
C ASP A 17 -3.04 3.32 13.89
N LYS A 18 -4.02 2.46 13.64
CA LYS A 18 -3.79 1.11 13.15
C LYS A 18 -3.55 1.12 11.65
N ILE A 19 -2.38 0.64 11.24
CA ILE A 19 -2.02 0.39 9.84
C ILE A 19 -2.40 -1.02 9.38
N VAL A 20 -2.74 -1.91 10.31
CA VAL A 20 -3.25 -3.27 10.08
C VAL A 20 -4.43 -3.56 11.01
N CYS A 21 -5.34 -4.45 10.60
CA CYS A 21 -6.51 -4.81 11.37
C CYS A 21 -6.11 -5.55 12.66
N ASN A 22 -6.59 -5.10 13.82
CA ASN A 22 -6.27 -5.72 15.11
C ASN A 22 -6.92 -7.10 15.31
N LYS A 23 -7.81 -7.53 14.41
CA LYS A 23 -8.48 -8.83 14.46
C LYS A 23 -7.92 -9.84 13.46
N CYS A 24 -7.63 -9.43 12.23
CA CYS A 24 -7.23 -10.34 11.13
C CYS A 24 -5.94 -9.94 10.41
N SER A 25 -5.25 -8.90 10.89
CA SER A 25 -3.98 -8.40 10.34
C SER A 25 -4.03 -7.88 8.90
N SER A 26 -5.21 -7.79 8.27
CA SER A 26 -5.34 -7.18 6.94
C SER A 26 -4.91 -5.70 6.96
N PRO A 27 -4.20 -5.22 5.93
CA PRO A 27 -3.72 -3.85 5.90
C PRO A 27 -4.87 -2.85 5.89
N ARG A 28 -4.65 -1.68 6.49
CA ARG A 28 -5.57 -0.55 6.37
C ARG A 28 -5.70 -0.20 4.88
N PRO A 29 -6.92 -0.11 4.34
CA PRO A 29 -7.08 0.39 2.99
C PRO A 29 -6.52 1.80 2.94
N ALA A 30 -5.57 2.05 2.03
CA ALA A 30 -5.07 3.39 1.79
C ALA A 30 -6.29 4.30 1.57
N SER A 31 -6.38 5.39 2.32
CA SER A 31 -7.42 6.40 2.14
C SER A 31 -7.14 7.12 0.82
N ILE A 32 -7.48 6.48 -0.29
CA ILE A 32 -7.31 7.04 -1.63
C ILE A 32 -8.53 7.95 -1.88
N PRO A 33 -8.35 9.27 -2.08
CA PRO A 33 -9.36 10.02 -2.82
C PRO A 33 -9.27 9.54 -4.28
N LEU A 34 -10.21 8.67 -4.63
CA LEU A 34 -10.71 8.35 -5.98
C LEU A 34 -9.73 8.50 -7.16
N ILE A 35 -9.15 7.40 -7.66
CA ILE A 35 -9.18 7.05 -9.09
C ILE A 35 -9.28 5.52 -9.20
N GLY A 36 -10.35 5.04 -9.84
CA GLY A 36 -10.76 3.64 -9.83
C GLY A 36 -9.83 2.67 -10.55
N ILE A 37 -9.20 1.78 -9.79
CA ILE A 37 -8.82 0.44 -10.27
C ILE A 37 -9.20 -0.61 -9.24
N ALA A 38 -9.74 -1.69 -9.77
CA ALA A 38 -10.32 -2.83 -9.10
C ALA A 38 -9.35 -3.54 -8.14
N GLY A 39 -9.94 -4.08 -7.06
CA GLY A 39 -9.88 -5.51 -6.74
C GLY A 39 -8.54 -6.16 -6.37
N ALA A 40 -8.65 -7.14 -5.46
CA ALA A 40 -7.64 -8.13 -5.07
C ALA A 40 -6.47 -7.56 -4.24
N GLY A 41 -6.21 -8.04 -3.03
CA GLY A 41 -6.06 -9.47 -2.73
C GLY A 41 -4.60 -9.83 -3.01
N GLY A 42 -3.82 -10.07 -1.96
CA GLY A 42 -2.42 -10.47 -2.14
C GLY A 42 -1.61 -10.40 -0.86
N ALA A 43 -1.65 -11.50 -0.11
CA ALA A 43 -0.65 -11.80 0.91
C ALA A 43 0.69 -12.19 0.25
N GLY A 44 1.79 -11.82 0.90
CA GLY A 44 3.17 -12.17 0.53
C GLY A 44 4.05 -10.95 0.78
N GLY A 45 4.86 -10.87 1.84
CA GLY A 45 5.82 -11.86 2.29
C GLY A 45 7.21 -11.29 2.01
N GLY A 46 7.84 -10.72 3.03
CA GLY A 46 9.23 -10.24 3.00
C GLY A 46 9.39 -8.75 3.25
N VAL A 47 9.41 -8.31 4.51
CA VAL A 47 9.94 -6.99 4.89
C VAL A 47 11.35 -7.17 5.45
N GLY A 48 12.32 -7.24 4.54
CA GLY A 48 13.67 -6.84 4.86
C GLY A 48 13.73 -5.31 4.89
N GLY A 49 13.95 -4.76 6.07
CA GLY A 49 14.66 -3.50 6.33
C GLY A 49 14.14 -2.20 5.69
N GLY A 50 13.70 -1.27 6.54
CA GLY A 50 13.75 0.16 6.27
C GLY A 50 12.36 0.81 6.10
N GLY A 51 12.07 1.79 6.95
CA GLY A 51 10.76 2.42 7.09
C GLY A 51 10.23 3.03 5.78
N GLY A 52 9.04 2.58 5.37
CA GLY A 52 8.29 3.12 4.24
C GLY A 52 6.98 3.71 4.73
N GLY A 53 7.01 4.98 5.15
CA GLY A 53 5.85 5.84 4.85
C GLY A 53 5.63 5.78 3.35
N VAL A 54 4.37 5.85 2.92
CA VAL A 54 3.98 5.99 1.51
C VAL A 54 5.07 6.77 0.76
N ALA A 55 5.89 6.06 -0.02
CA ALA A 55 6.94 6.73 -0.76
C ALA A 55 6.16 7.64 -1.70
N GLU A 56 6.15 8.95 -1.41
CA GLU A 56 5.81 9.96 -2.37
C GLU A 56 6.83 9.78 -3.47
N VAL A 57 6.47 8.94 -4.45
CA VAL A 57 7.24 8.70 -5.65
C VAL A 57 7.49 10.10 -6.22
N ARG A 58 8.75 10.51 -6.26
CA ARG A 58 9.11 11.86 -6.69
C ARG A 58 8.56 12.07 -8.11
N PRO A 59 8.14 13.29 -8.49
CA PRO A 59 7.69 13.54 -9.85
C PRO A 59 8.71 13.02 -10.88
N GLY A 60 8.26 12.12 -11.75
CA GLY A 60 9.09 11.45 -12.76
C GLY A 60 9.50 10.02 -12.38
N ASP A 61 9.65 9.72 -11.10
CA ASP A 61 9.85 8.34 -10.64
C ASP A 61 8.56 7.53 -10.87
N TRP A 62 8.68 6.21 -10.96
CA TRP A 62 7.55 5.34 -11.26
C TRP A 62 7.62 4.02 -10.50
N LEU A 63 6.46 3.44 -10.20
CA LEU A 63 6.35 2.09 -9.61
C LEU A 63 6.16 1.07 -10.72
N CYS A 64 6.93 -0.01 -10.67
CA CYS A 64 6.75 -1.12 -11.60
C CYS A 64 5.35 -1.71 -11.45
N ARG A 65 4.60 -1.78 -12.55
CA ARG A 65 3.25 -2.35 -12.55
C ARG A 65 3.22 -3.86 -12.31
N HIS A 66 4.34 -4.55 -12.46
CA HIS A 66 4.44 -6.00 -12.26
C HIS A 66 4.85 -6.38 -10.84
N CYS A 67 5.80 -5.64 -10.25
CA CYS A 67 6.40 -6.01 -8.95
C CYS A 67 6.38 -4.90 -7.89
N ALA A 68 5.73 -3.76 -8.18
CA ALA A 68 5.65 -2.57 -7.33
C ALA A 68 7.00 -1.96 -6.90
N ASN A 69 8.10 -2.37 -7.53
CA ASN A 69 9.42 -1.82 -7.27
C ASN A 69 9.52 -0.36 -7.72
N HIS A 70 10.15 0.49 -6.91
CA HIS A 70 10.40 1.90 -7.24
C HIS A 70 11.56 2.03 -8.23
N ASN A 71 11.32 2.78 -9.30
CA ASN A 71 12.29 3.08 -10.34
C ASN A 71 12.44 4.60 -10.46
N PHE A 72 13.67 5.06 -10.70
CA PHE A 72 13.97 6.47 -10.93
C PHE A 72 13.47 6.95 -12.31
N ALA A 73 13.23 8.25 -12.44
CA ALA A 73 12.73 8.87 -13.67
C ALA A 73 13.56 8.61 -14.95
N ASP A 74 14.85 8.30 -14.81
CA ASP A 74 15.74 7.97 -15.91
C ASP A 74 15.58 6.54 -16.44
N LYS A 75 14.82 5.70 -15.72
CA LYS A 75 14.63 4.29 -16.08
C LYS A 75 13.48 4.14 -17.06
N THR A 76 13.78 3.47 -18.16
CA THR A 76 12.79 3.02 -19.16
C THR A 76 12.26 1.61 -18.89
N HIS A 77 12.96 0.83 -18.06
CA HIS A 77 12.62 -0.54 -17.69
C HIS A 77 12.81 -0.73 -16.17
N CYS A 78 12.16 -1.76 -15.61
CA CYS A 78 12.27 -2.03 -14.18
C CYS A 78 13.70 -2.51 -13.87
N ASN A 79 14.35 -1.93 -12.86
CA ASN A 79 15.69 -2.35 -12.45
C ASN A 79 15.70 -3.66 -11.63
N ARG A 80 14.54 -4.29 -11.46
CA ARG A 80 14.37 -5.52 -10.66
C ARG A 80 13.83 -6.70 -11.46
N CYS A 81 13.07 -6.49 -12.54
CA CYS A 81 12.42 -7.56 -13.30
C CYS A 81 12.43 -7.29 -14.80
#